data_AF-A0A951KE80-F1
#
_entry.id   AF-A0A951KE80-F1
#
_cell.length_a   1.000
_cell.length_b   1.000
_cell.length_c   1.000
_cell.angle_alpha   90.00
_cell.angle_beta   90.00
_cell.angle_gamma   90.00
#
_symmetry.space_group_name_H-M   'P 1'
#
loop_
_entity.id
_entity.type
_entity.pdbx_description
1 polymer ?
#
loop_
_entity_poly.entity_id
_entity_poly.type
_entity_poly.pdbx_seq_one_letter_code
_entity_poly.pdbx_strand_id
1 'polypeptide(L)'
;MSKRINIILPDKTAAVLDRVTTKGNRSRFIDRAVRHLIETEAKANLRTRLKEEAIANAERDLALAAEWFPLEEEAWETFEKTGRKPNKKRLTTSKRT
;
A
#
# COMPACT_ATOMS: atom_id res chain seq x y z
N MET A 1 11.63 -16.76 -13.55
CA MET A 1 11.34 -16.99 -14.99
C MET A 1 11.71 -15.73 -15.78
N SER A 2 12.52 -15.83 -16.83
CA SER A 2 12.91 -14.69 -17.68
C SER A 2 12.29 -14.83 -19.07
N LYS A 3 11.65 -13.77 -19.57
CA LYS A 3 11.08 -13.71 -20.93
C LYS A 3 11.92 -12.77 -21.77
N ARG A 4 12.37 -13.22 -22.95
CA ARG A 4 13.07 -12.36 -23.93
C ARG A 4 12.05 -11.64 -24.79
N ILE A 5 12.22 -10.33 -24.94
CA ILE A 5 11.32 -9.45 -25.68
C ILE A 5 12.19 -8.53 -26.54
N ASN A 6 11.76 -8.29 -27.79
CA ASN A 6 12.39 -7.27 -28.65
C ASN A 6 11.65 -5.96 -28.42
N ILE A 7 12.40 -4.90 -28.08
CA ILE A 7 11.87 -3.56 -27.85
C ILE A 7 12.66 -2.57 -28.69
N ILE A 8 11.97 -1.58 -29.24
CA ILE A 8 12.60 -0.45 -29.93
C ILE A 8 12.74 0.66 -28.89
N LEU A 9 13.96 1.15 -28.70
CA LEU A 9 14.26 2.27 -27.82
C LEU A 9 14.79 3.43 -28.66
N PRO A 10 14.45 4.69 -28.31
CA PRO A 10 15.08 5.84 -28.94
C PRO A 10 16.60 5.81 -28.78
N ASP A 11 17.33 6.24 -29.80
CA ASP A 11 18.80 6.19 -29.82
C ASP A 11 19.43 6.89 -28.62
N LYS A 12 18.83 8.01 -28.18
CA LYS A 12 19.26 8.74 -26.98
C LYS A 12 19.19 7.86 -25.72
N THR A 13 18.11 7.10 -25.55
CA THR A 13 17.89 6.22 -24.40
C THR A 13 18.82 5.01 -24.46
N ALA A 14 19.04 4.45 -25.66
CA ALA A 14 19.99 3.36 -25.86
C ALA A 14 21.43 3.79 -25.54
N ALA A 15 21.83 5.01 -25.95
CA ALA A 15 23.15 5.56 -25.64
C ALA A 15 23.37 5.78 -24.14
N VAL A 16 22.34 6.23 -23.40
CA VAL A 16 22.41 6.34 -21.94
C VAL A 16 22.53 4.96 -21.30
N LEU A 17 21.75 3.98 -21.78
CA LEU A 17 21.82 2.60 -21.30
C LEU A 17 23.23 2.02 -21.49
N ASP A 18 23.86 2.31 -22.61
CA ASP A 18 25.22 1.85 -22.95
C ASP A 18 26.31 2.53 -22.14
N ARG A 19 26.09 3.77 -21.72
CA ARG A 19 27.01 4.49 -20.83
C ARG A 19 26.95 3.98 -19.39
N VAL A 20 25.76 3.62 -18.91
CA VAL A 20 25.51 3.25 -17.51
C VAL A 20 25.72 1.76 -17.25
N THR A 21 25.67 0.91 -18.29
CA THR A 21 25.75 -0.54 -18.15
C THR A 21 26.96 -1.12 -18.87
N THR A 22 27.62 -2.09 -18.25
CA THR A 22 28.61 -2.95 -18.92
C THR A 22 27.92 -4.00 -19.80
N LYS A 23 28.61 -4.47 -20.85
CA LYS A 23 28.09 -5.51 -21.76
C LYS A 23 27.49 -6.67 -20.97
N GLY A 24 26.22 -7.00 -21.26
CA GLY A 24 25.46 -8.07 -20.62
C GLY A 24 24.49 -7.64 -19.51
N ASN A 25 24.63 -6.42 -18.95
CA ASN A 25 23.79 -5.95 -17.85
C ASN A 25 22.59 -5.07 -18.27
N ARG A 26 22.39 -4.85 -19.58
CA ARG A 26 21.28 -4.05 -20.13
C ARG A 26 19.92 -4.54 -19.63
N SER A 27 19.64 -5.84 -19.71
CA SER A 27 18.36 -6.42 -19.27
C SER A 27 18.10 -6.23 -17.77
N ARG A 28 19.15 -6.34 -16.94
CA ARG A 28 19.02 -6.14 -15.48
C ARG A 28 18.74 -4.68 -15.14
N PHE A 29 19.36 -3.76 -15.87
CA PHE A 29 19.10 -2.33 -15.69
C PHE A 29 17.68 -1.96 -16.11
N ILE A 30 17.21 -2.49 -17.25
CA ILE A 30 15.83 -2.28 -17.71
C ILE A 30 14.83 -2.83 -16.69
N ASP A 31 15.02 -4.05 -16.17
CA ASP A 31 14.14 -4.62 -15.13
C ASP A 31 14.07 -3.70 -13.89
N ARG A 32 15.23 -3.21 -13.42
CA ARG A 32 15.27 -2.30 -12.27
C ARG A 32 14.56 -0.96 -12.56
N ALA A 33 14.75 -0.40 -13.75
CA ALA A 33 14.12 0.85 -14.16
C ALA A 33 12.60 0.71 -14.24
N VAL A 34 12.10 -0.38 -14.82
CA VAL A 34 10.65 -0.65 -14.91
C VAL A 34 10.06 -0.83 -13.52
N ARG A 35 10.70 -1.60 -12.64
CA ARG A 35 10.22 -1.78 -11.25
C ARG A 35 10.13 -0.46 -10.50
N HIS A 36 11.17 0.38 -10.61
CA HIS A 36 11.18 1.69 -9.97
C HIS A 36 10.08 2.62 -10.52
N LEU A 37 9.85 2.60 -11.82
CA LEU A 37 8.78 3.37 -12.44
C LEU A 37 7.41 2.91 -11.93
N ILE A 38 7.18 1.59 -11.89
CA ILE A 38 5.94 1.03 -11.36
C ILE A 38 5.79 1.38 -9.87
N GLU A 39 6.81 1.25 -9.04
CA GLU A 39 6.71 1.59 -7.62
C GLU A 39 6.38 3.06 -7.39
N THR A 40 6.95 3.96 -8.18
CA THR A 40 6.72 5.40 -8.08
C THR A 40 5.34 5.80 -8.61
N GLU A 41 4.94 5.30 -9.77
CA GLU A 41 3.66 5.64 -10.40
C GLU A 41 2.46 4.88 -9.82
N ALA A 42 2.65 3.62 -9.39
CA ALA A 42 1.56 2.80 -8.85
C ALA A 42 0.96 3.42 -7.60
N LYS A 43 1.77 4.03 -6.72
CA LYS A 43 1.26 4.68 -5.52
C LYS A 43 0.41 5.91 -5.85
N ALA A 44 0.82 6.69 -6.85
CA ALA A 44 0.06 7.85 -7.32
C ALA A 44 -1.25 7.42 -7.98
N ASN A 45 -1.18 6.45 -8.90
CA ASN A 45 -2.35 5.91 -9.59
C ASN A 45 -3.33 5.24 -8.62
N LEU A 46 -2.83 4.49 -7.63
CA LEU A 46 -3.67 3.88 -6.59
C LEU A 46 -4.40 4.94 -5.77
N ARG A 47 -3.72 6.02 -5.37
CA ARG A 47 -4.36 7.13 -4.64
C ARG A 47 -5.45 7.80 -5.46
N THR A 48 -5.19 8.03 -6.75
CA THR A 48 -6.19 8.63 -7.65
C THR A 48 -7.42 7.74 -7.76
N ARG A 49 -7.22 6.43 -8.00
CA ARG A 49 -8.32 5.46 -8.10
C ARG A 49 -9.12 5.35 -6.80
N LEU A 50 -8.44 5.26 -5.65
CA LEU A 50 -9.12 5.23 -4.35
C LEU A 50 -9.96 6.49 -4.10
N LYS A 51 -9.46 7.67 -4.53
CA LYS A 51 -10.20 8.92 -4.42
C LYS A 51 -11.43 8.92 -5.34
N GLU A 52 -11.28 8.48 -6.59
CA GLU A 52 -12.37 8.40 -7.55
C GLU A 52 -13.46 7.44 -7.07
N GLU A 53 -13.08 6.25 -6.59
CA GLU A 53 -14.00 5.26 -6.05
C GLU A 53 -14.70 5.76 -4.78
N ALA A 54 -13.97 6.40 -3.85
CA ALA A 54 -14.56 6.98 -2.65
C ALA A 54 -15.59 8.07 -2.97
N ILE A 55 -15.34 8.90 -3.98
CA ILE A 55 -16.29 9.91 -4.43
C ILE A 55 -17.50 9.25 -5.10
N ALA A 56 -17.27 8.27 -5.97
CA ALA A 56 -18.34 7.56 -6.68
C ALA A 56 -19.25 6.76 -5.73
N ASN A 57 -18.70 6.26 -4.63
CA ASN A 57 -19.41 5.43 -3.67
C ASN A 57 -19.91 6.21 -2.43
N ALA A 58 -19.59 7.50 -2.31
CA ALA A 58 -19.88 8.30 -1.13
C ALA A 58 -21.34 8.23 -0.67
N GLU A 59 -22.29 8.29 -1.61
CA GLU A 59 -23.72 8.24 -1.29
C GLU A 59 -24.13 6.89 -0.67
N ARG A 60 -23.65 5.79 -1.25
CA ARG A 60 -23.90 4.43 -0.73
C ARG A 60 -23.25 4.24 0.63
N ASP A 61 -22.02 4.70 0.78
CA ASP A 61 -21.26 4.55 2.01
C ASP A 61 -21.91 5.35 3.15
N LEU A 62 -22.45 6.54 2.86
CA LEU A 62 -23.23 7.32 3.83
C LEU A 62 -24.55 6.67 4.19
N ALA A 63 -25.28 6.10 3.23
CA ALA A 63 -26.52 5.38 3.49
C ALA A 63 -26.27 4.16 4.39
N LEU A 64 -25.24 3.37 4.07
CA LEU A 64 -24.84 2.21 4.86
C LEU A 64 -24.41 2.62 6.28
N ALA A 65 -23.64 3.70 6.41
CA ALA A 65 -23.24 4.21 7.73
C ALA A 65 -24.46 4.62 8.56
N ALA A 66 -25.46 5.29 7.95
CA ALA A 66 -26.68 5.68 8.65
C ALA A 66 -27.51 4.47 9.11
N GLU A 67 -27.56 3.40 8.32
CA GLU A 67 -28.24 2.14 8.69
C GLU A 67 -27.56 1.43 9.88
N TRP A 68 -26.23 1.46 9.93
CA TRP A 68 -25.45 0.74 10.94
C TRP A 68 -25.19 1.55 12.21
N PHE A 69 -25.29 2.88 12.15
CA PHE A 69 -25.03 3.79 13.27
C PHE A 69 -25.74 3.42 14.58
N PRO A 70 -27.04 3.03 14.58
CA PRO A 70 -27.73 2.67 15.83
C PRO A 70 -27.14 1.42 16.50
N LEU A 71 -26.73 0.42 15.70
CA LEU A 71 -26.13 -0.81 16.19
C LEU A 71 -24.73 -0.55 16.78
N GLU A 72 -23.98 0.35 16.16
CA GLU A 72 -22.66 0.78 16.65
C GLU A 72 -22.77 1.56 17.96
N GLU A 73 -23.78 2.43 18.10
CA GLU A 73 -24.04 3.20 19.32
C GLU A 73 -24.39 2.27 20.50
N GLU A 74 -25.26 1.28 20.29
CA GLU A 74 -25.58 0.26 21.29
C GLU A 74 -24.36 -0.59 21.69
N ALA A 75 -23.52 -0.97 20.72
CA ALA A 75 -22.29 -1.71 20.97
C ALA A 75 -21.26 -0.86 21.74
N TRP A 76 -21.18 0.45 21.46
CA TRP A 76 -20.31 1.38 22.15
C TRP A 76 -20.76 1.60 23.60
N GLU A 77 -22.06 1.81 23.82
CA GLU A 77 -22.62 1.96 25.16
C GLU A 77 -22.41 0.72 26.01
N THR A 78 -22.58 -0.47 25.44
CA THR A 78 -22.33 -1.73 26.16
C THR A 78 -20.85 -1.91 26.47
N PHE A 79 -19.93 -1.49 25.59
CA PHE A 79 -18.49 -1.49 25.86
C PHE A 79 -18.10 -0.53 26.99
N GLU A 80 -18.62 0.71 26.99
CA GLU A 80 -18.40 1.68 28.06
C GLU A 80 -19.00 1.20 29.39
N LYS A 81 -20.21 0.65 29.38
CA LYS A 81 -20.89 0.09 30.57
C LYS A 81 -20.17 -1.14 31.13
N THR A 82 -19.52 -1.95 30.29
CA THR A 82 -18.76 -3.14 30.71
C THR A 82 -17.34 -2.82 31.18
N GLY A 83 -16.87 -1.59 30.98
CA GLY A 83 -15.77 -0.98 31.71
C GLY A 83 -14.39 -1.61 31.47
N ARG A 84 -13.50 -0.79 30.91
CA ARG A 84 -12.05 -0.87 31.09
C ARG A 84 -11.67 -1.26 32.54
N LYS A 85 -11.39 -2.54 32.77
CA LYS A 85 -10.43 -2.95 33.81
C LYS A 85 -9.10 -3.22 33.12
N PRO A 86 -8.16 -2.26 33.03
CA PRO A 86 -6.79 -2.62 32.75
C PRO A 86 -6.32 -3.49 33.91
N ASN A 87 -6.22 -4.80 33.68
CA ASN A 87 -5.66 -5.75 34.62
C ASN A 87 -4.16 -5.44 34.76
N LYS A 88 -3.81 -4.45 35.60
CA LYS A 88 -2.44 -4.22 36.08
C LYS A 88 -2.08 -5.35 37.03
N LYS A 89 -1.89 -6.56 36.52
CA LYS A 89 -1.28 -7.65 37.26
C LYS A 89 -0.09 -8.22 36.50
N ARG A 90 1.08 -7.81 37.01
CA ARG A 90 2.37 -8.51 37.03
C ARG A 90 3.16 -8.57 35.71
N LEU A 91 3.90 -7.50 35.44
CA LEU A 91 5.26 -7.65 34.95
C LEU A 91 6.22 -7.34 36.12
N THR A 92 6.33 -8.27 37.07
CA THR A 92 7.51 -8.31 37.95
C THR A 92 8.56 -9.12 37.20
N THR A 93 9.46 -8.39 36.56
CA THR A 93 10.73 -8.89 36.05
C THR A 93 11.43 -9.70 37.15
N SER A 94 11.41 -11.02 37.04
CA SER A 94 12.37 -11.86 37.76
C SER A 94 13.73 -11.62 37.11
N LYS A 95 14.49 -10.69 37.69
CA LYS A 95 15.91 -10.50 37.40
C LYS A 95 16.62 -11.77 37.87
N ARG A 96 17.35 -12.37 36.94
CA ARG A 96 18.38 -13.39 37.18
C ARG A 96 19.28 -12.99 38.35
N THR A 97 19.48 -13.93 39.26
CA THR A 97 20.75 -14.19 39.96
C THR A 97 20.85 -15.69 40.10
#